data_AF-A0A2S8J4Y7-F1
#
_entry.id   AF-A0A2S8J4Y7-F1
#
_cell.length_a   1.000
_cell.length_b   1.000
_cell.length_c   1.000
_cell.angle_alpha   90.00
_cell.angle_beta   90.00
_cell.angle_gamma   90.00
#
_symmetry.space_group_name_H-M   'P 1'
#
loop_
_entity.id
_entity.type
_entity.pdbx_description
1 polymer ?
#
loop_
_entity_poly.entity_id
_entity_poly.type
_entity_poly.pdbx_seq_one_letter_code
_entity_poly.pdbx_strand_id
1 'polypeptide(L)'
;MMTNATNARAAARETKKQADAEFYDCELNRLYELFSDVCERTSEEYRVEAARMIVVAAAVFDRDSKTIPSRAKHAVRLLKEAIFMLDPKVSA
;
A
#
# COMPACT_ATOMS: atom_id res chain seq x y z
N MET A 1 -11.76 25.25 -30.80
CA MET A 1 -11.06 23.94 -30.88
C MET A 1 -10.30 23.57 -29.58
N MET A 2 -10.84 23.85 -28.38
CA MET A 2 -10.20 23.49 -27.09
C MET A 2 -10.73 22.19 -26.45
N THR A 3 -11.79 21.60 -27.01
CA THR A 3 -12.55 20.49 -26.43
C THR A 3 -11.81 19.15 -26.56
N ASN A 4 -11.21 18.85 -27.71
CA ASN A 4 -10.61 17.54 -27.96
C ASN A 4 -9.34 17.28 -27.10
N ALA A 5 -8.48 18.28 -26.93
CA ALA A 5 -7.28 18.15 -26.09
C ALA A 5 -7.61 18.06 -24.60
N THR A 6 -8.65 18.76 -24.15
CA THR A 6 -9.14 18.71 -22.76
C THR A 6 -9.76 17.35 -22.45
N ASN A 7 -10.55 16.81 -23.39
CA ASN A 7 -11.16 15.49 -23.26
C ASN A 7 -10.11 14.37 -23.27
N ALA A 8 -9.09 14.45 -24.13
CA ALA A 8 -7.99 13.49 -24.16
C ALA A 8 -7.17 13.48 -22.86
N ARG A 9 -6.92 14.66 -22.28
CA ARG A 9 -6.24 14.78 -20.97
C ARG A 9 -7.09 14.22 -19.82
N ALA A 10 -8.40 14.43 -19.85
CA ALA A 10 -9.31 13.87 -18.85
C ALA A 10 -9.34 12.34 -18.92
N ALA A 11 -9.47 11.77 -20.13
CA ALA A 11 -9.43 10.32 -20.33
C ALA A 11 -8.11 9.72 -19.85
N ALA A 12 -6.96 10.32 -20.19
CA ALA A 12 -5.66 9.84 -19.75
C ALA A 12 -5.50 9.86 -18.22
N ARG A 13 -6.10 10.83 -17.52
CA ARG A 13 -6.09 10.90 -16.06
C ARG A 13 -6.92 9.79 -15.42
N GLU A 14 -8.11 9.51 -15.97
CA GLU A 14 -8.95 8.43 -15.46
C GLU A 14 -8.33 7.05 -15.72
N THR A 15 -7.76 6.81 -16.91
CA THR A 15 -7.03 5.57 -17.20
C THR A 15 -5.85 5.38 -16.24
N LYS A 16 -5.08 6.45 -15.99
CA LYS A 16 -3.98 6.39 -15.02
C LYS A 16 -4.50 6.09 -13.61
N LYS A 17 -5.57 6.76 -13.19
CA LYS A 17 -6.16 6.57 -11.86
C LYS A 17 -6.61 5.11 -11.66
N GLN A 18 -7.22 4.52 -12.68
CA GLN A 18 -7.65 3.12 -12.64
C GLN A 18 -6.45 2.17 -12.57
N ALA A 19 -5.43 2.37 -13.41
CA ALA A 19 -4.22 1.55 -13.39
C ALA A 19 -3.45 1.68 -12.07
N ASP A 20 -3.36 2.88 -11.50
CA ASP A 20 -2.74 3.12 -10.20
C ASP A 20 -3.53 2.40 -9.09
N ALA A 21 -4.87 2.42 -9.13
CA ALA A 21 -5.71 1.74 -8.16
C ALA A 21 -5.51 0.21 -8.20
N GLU A 22 -5.58 -0.40 -9.39
CA GLU A 22 -5.35 -1.83 -9.58
C GLU A 22 -3.95 -2.26 -9.13
N PHE A 23 -2.93 -1.46 -9.45
CA PHE A 23 -1.57 -1.71 -9.01
C PHE A 23 -1.46 -1.70 -7.48
N TYR A 24 -2.02 -0.67 -6.84
CA TYR A 24 -1.92 -0.55 -5.38
C TYR A 24 -2.73 -1.61 -4.64
N ASP A 25 -3.92 -1.97 -5.13
CA ASP A 25 -4.73 -3.04 -4.52
C ASP A 25 -3.96 -4.37 -4.56
N CYS A 26 -3.34 -4.71 -5.69
CA CYS A 26 -2.50 -5.90 -5.82
C CYS A 26 -1.29 -5.86 -4.87
N GLU A 27 -0.58 -4.72 -4.80
CA GLU A 27 0.60 -4.58 -3.94
C GLU A 27 0.24 -4.62 -2.46
N LEU A 28 -0.88 -4.01 -2.05
CA LEU A 28 -1.36 -4.05 -0.67
C LEU A 28 -1.70 -5.48 -0.24
N ASN A 29 -2.46 -6.22 -1.05
CA ASN A 29 -2.79 -7.61 -0.74
C ASN A 29 -1.54 -8.48 -0.56
N ARG A 30 -0.59 -8.38 -1.50
CA ARG A 30 0.70 -9.09 -1.41
C ARG A 30 1.46 -8.75 -0.14
N LEU A 31 1.49 -7.47 0.25
CA LEU A 31 2.20 -7.03 1.44
C LEU A 31 1.52 -7.45 2.75
N TYR A 32 0.19 -7.48 2.80
CA TYR A 32 -0.52 -8.02 3.97
C TYR A 32 -0.27 -9.52 4.15
N GLU A 33 -0.30 -10.30 3.06
CA GLU A 33 0.05 -11.72 3.08
C GLU A 33 1.50 -11.92 3.57
N LEU A 34 2.44 -11.19 2.97
CA LEU A 34 3.85 -11.25 3.35
C LEU A 34 4.08 -10.84 4.81
N PHE A 35 3.37 -9.83 5.29
CA PHE A 35 3.42 -9.43 6.69
C PHE A 35 2.92 -10.56 7.60
N SER A 36 1.81 -11.22 7.26
CA SER A 36 1.29 -12.35 8.04
C SER A 36 2.34 -13.46 8.18
N ASP A 37 2.92 -13.88 7.06
CA ASP A 37 3.95 -14.94 7.01
C ASP A 37 5.19 -14.58 7.85
N VAL A 38 5.65 -13.34 7.76
CA VAL A 38 6.82 -12.86 8.52
C VAL A 38 6.49 -12.68 9.99
N CYS A 39 5.28 -12.22 10.31
CA CYS A 39 4.81 -12.06 11.68
C CYS A 39 4.73 -13.39 12.42
N GLU A 40 4.24 -14.45 11.77
CA GLU A 40 4.06 -15.78 12.38
C GLU A 40 5.40 -16.46 12.73
N ARG A 41 6.45 -16.22 11.94
CA ARG A 41 7.77 -16.83 12.16
C ARG A 41 8.71 -16.01 13.06
N THR A 42 8.31 -14.80 13.46
CA THR A 42 9.16 -13.90 14.27
C THR A 42 8.92 -14.13 15.76
N SER A 43 9.98 -14.42 16.52
CA SER A 43 9.91 -14.69 17.97
C SER A 43 10.02 -13.45 18.87
N GLU A 44 10.53 -12.34 18.33
CA GLU A 44 10.77 -11.11 19.09
C GLU A 44 9.47 -10.33 19.33
N GLU A 45 8.77 -10.63 20.43
CA GLU A 45 7.43 -10.10 20.72
C GLU A 45 7.32 -8.58 20.64
N TYR A 46 8.30 -7.83 21.15
CA TYR A 46 8.27 -6.36 21.11
C TYR A 46 8.32 -5.81 19.67
N ARG A 47 9.02 -6.49 18.75
CA ARG A 47 9.08 -6.11 17.34
C ARG A 47 7.78 -6.44 16.64
N VAL A 48 7.22 -7.61 16.94
CA VAL A 48 5.91 -8.04 16.43
C VAL A 48 4.83 -7.04 16.80
N GLU A 49 4.78 -6.61 18.07
CA GLU A 49 3.79 -5.63 18.52
C GLU A 49 3.97 -4.27 17.85
N ALA A 50 5.21 -3.77 17.75
CA ALA A 50 5.49 -2.52 17.05
C ALA A 50 5.10 -2.59 15.57
N ALA A 51 5.40 -3.69 14.88
CA ALA A 51 5.06 -3.88 13.49
C ALA A 51 3.53 -3.99 13.28
N ARG A 52 2.80 -4.65 14.17
CA ARG A 52 1.33 -4.68 14.15
C ARG A 52 0.72 -3.28 14.27
N MET A 53 1.27 -2.43 15.13
CA MET A 53 0.82 -1.03 15.24
C MET A 53 1.04 -0.25 13.94
N ILE A 54 2.16 -0.50 13.24
CA ILE A 54 2.42 0.09 11.92
C ILE A 54 1.40 -0.42 10.88
N VAL A 55 1.06 -1.71 10.90
CA VAL A 55 0.03 -2.29 10.02
C VAL A 55 -1.35 -1.67 10.28
N VAL A 56 -1.71 -1.43 11.54
CA VAL A 56 -2.95 -0.72 11.89
C VAL A 56 -2.95 0.70 11.31
N ALA A 57 -1.82 1.42 11.39
CA ALA A 57 -1.69 2.74 10.76
C ALA A 57 -1.77 2.66 9.23
N ALA A 58 -1.18 1.63 8.62
CA ALA A 58 -1.27 1.40 7.17
C ALA A 58 -2.72 1.16 6.72
N ALA A 59 -3.51 0.39 7.49
CA ALA A 59 -4.91 0.10 7.21
C ALA A 59 -5.80 1.36 7.16
N VAL A 60 -5.46 2.41 7.93
CA VAL A 60 -6.14 3.71 7.84
C VAL A 60 -5.90 4.36 6.48
N PHE A 61 -4.64 4.39 6.03
CA PHE A 61 -4.29 4.95 4.71
C PHE A 61 -4.86 4.13 3.55
N ASP A 62 -4.88 2.81 3.67
CA ASP A 62 -5.52 1.90 2.71
C ASP A 62 -7.02 2.22 2.60
N ARG A 63 -7.73 2.28 3.73
CA ARG A 63 -9.15 2.67 3.73
C ARG A 63 -9.40 4.02 3.10
N ASP A 64 -8.59 5.02 3.44
CA ASP A 64 -8.71 6.38 2.91
C ASP A 64 -8.40 6.44 1.40
N SER A 65 -7.61 5.49 0.88
CA SER A 65 -7.21 5.44 -0.52
C SER A 65 -8.38 5.32 -1.50
N LYS A 66 -9.48 4.72 -1.06
CA LYS A 66 -10.75 4.62 -1.80
C LYS A 66 -11.32 5.99 -2.19
N THR A 67 -10.96 7.03 -1.45
CA THR A 67 -11.36 8.42 -1.71
C THR A 67 -10.20 9.29 -2.17
N ILE A 68 -9.00 9.05 -1.64
CA ILE A 68 -7.79 9.81 -1.92
C ILE A 68 -6.70 8.83 -2.41
N PRO A 69 -6.61 8.57 -3.72
CA PRO A 69 -5.74 7.51 -4.27
C PRO A 69 -4.27 7.60 -3.84
N SER A 70 -3.76 8.81 -3.55
CA SER A 70 -2.38 9.00 -3.09
C SER A 70 -2.11 8.36 -1.72
N ARG A 71 -3.13 8.03 -0.92
CA ARG A 71 -2.95 7.36 0.38
C ARG A 71 -2.51 5.91 0.25
N ALA A 72 -2.83 5.23 -0.85
CA ALA A 72 -2.38 3.86 -1.08
C ALA A 72 -0.84 3.74 -1.06
N LYS A 73 -0.12 4.73 -1.62
CA LYS A 73 1.34 4.81 -1.54
C LYS A 73 1.86 4.84 -0.10
N HIS A 74 1.15 5.52 0.80
CA HIS A 74 1.54 5.59 2.20
C HIS A 74 1.27 4.29 2.94
N ALA A 75 0.14 3.62 2.66
CA ALA A 75 -0.13 2.29 3.18
C ALA A 75 0.95 1.28 2.77
N VAL A 76 1.28 1.22 1.47
CA VAL A 76 2.37 0.38 0.93
C VAL A 76 3.69 0.65 1.65
N ARG A 77 4.07 1.92 1.79
CA ARG A 77 5.32 2.28 2.49
C ARG A 77 5.34 1.76 3.92
N LEU A 78 4.26 1.95 4.68
CA LEU A 78 4.20 1.51 6.08
C LEU A 78 4.24 -0.01 6.20
N LEU A 79 3.59 -0.75 5.31
CA LEU A 79 3.68 -2.22 5.29
C LEU A 79 5.12 -2.69 5.01
N LYS A 80 5.84 -2.05 4.09
CA LYS A 80 7.25 -2.36 3.83
C LYS A 80 8.13 -2.10 5.06
N GLU A 81 7.90 -1.01 5.79
CA GLU A 81 8.61 -0.73 7.05
C GLU A 81 8.29 -1.77 8.14
N ALA A 82 7.03 -2.17 8.26
CA ALA A 82 6.62 -3.21 9.21
C ALA A 82 7.28 -4.55 8.90
N ILE A 83 7.33 -4.95 7.63
CA ILE A 83 8.00 -6.19 7.19
C ILE A 83 9.51 -6.09 7.43
N PHE A 84 10.14 -4.97 7.05
CA PHE A 84 11.57 -4.75 7.25
C PHE A 84 11.98 -4.80 8.73
N MET A 85 11.13 -4.29 9.63
CA MET A 85 11.34 -4.35 11.08
C MET A 85 11.39 -5.78 11.62
N LEU A 86 10.60 -6.68 11.05
CA LEU A 86 10.52 -8.08 11.45
C LEU A 86 11.60 -8.93 10.77
N ASP A 87 11.78 -8.77 9.46
CA ASP A 87 12.80 -9.48 8.68
C ASP A 87 13.38 -8.57 7.57
N PRO A 88 14.56 -7.98 7.80
CA PRO A 88 15.18 -7.08 6.83
C PRO A 88 15.72 -7.80 5.58
N LYS A 89 15.73 -9.14 5.56
CA LYS A 89 16.15 -9.93 4.40
C LYS A 89 15.00 -10.21 3.44
N VAL A 90 13.76 -10.01 3.88
CA VAL A 90 12.58 -10.13 3.03
C VAL A 90 12.46 -8.89 2.15
N SER A 91 12.46 -9.10 0.84
CA SER A 91 12.20 -8.01 -0.10
C SER A 91 10.70 -7.72 -0.15
N ALA A 92 10.30 -6.64 0.53
CA ALA A 92 8.95 -6.11 0.52
C ALA A 92 8.72 -5.14 -0.65
#